data_AF-A0A7Y3R9S9-F1
#
_entry.id   AF-A0A7Y3R9S9-F1
#
_cell.length_a   1.000
_cell.length_b   1.000
_cell.length_c   1.000
_cell.angle_alpha   90.00
_cell.angle_beta   90.00
_cell.angle_gamma   90.00
#
_symmetry.space_group_name_H-M   'P 1'
#
loop_
_entity.id
_entity.type
_entity.pdbx_description
1 polymer ?
#
loop_
_entity_poly.entity_id
_entity_poly.type
_entity_poly.pdbx_seq_one_letter_code
_entity_poly.pdbx_strand_id
1 'polypeptide(L)'
;MEKAAKDFSQGYYYCESFGLKAEFDTEFTKFYDNYIKTKYGIIYGNGGCIVDDFRKCYSEKMENLIVEKFGKDIFERALKEAKDLYYEKKY
;
A
#
# COMPACT_ATOMS: atom_id res chain seq x y z
N MET A 1 14.54 -8.26 8.26
CA MET A 1 14.55 -8.33 6.78
C MET A 1 14.04 -9.68 6.26
N GLU A 2 14.48 -10.81 6.82
CA GLU A 2 14.02 -12.15 6.42
C GLU A 2 12.50 -12.34 6.48
N LYS A 3 11.84 -11.74 7.48
CA LYS A 3 10.38 -11.80 7.61
C LYS A 3 9.65 -11.18 6.40
N ALA A 4 10.05 -9.98 5.95
CA ALA A 4 9.42 -9.32 4.81
C ALA A 4 9.58 -10.15 3.53
N ALA A 5 10.77 -10.72 3.29
CA ALA A 5 11.00 -11.58 2.13
C ALA A 5 10.16 -12.88 2.20
N LYS A 6 10.05 -13.48 3.39
CA LYS A 6 9.20 -14.66 3.63
C LYS A 6 7.73 -14.34 3.39
N ASP A 7 7.21 -13.28 4.00
CA ASP A 7 5.82 -12.86 3.87
C ASP A 7 5.49 -12.52 2.40
N PHE A 8 6.42 -11.84 1.70
CA PHE A 8 6.30 -11.55 0.27
C PHE A 8 6.22 -12.81 -0.59
N SER A 9 7.06 -13.82 -0.33
CA SER A 9 7.03 -15.10 -1.05
C SER A 9 5.73 -15.89 -0.83
N GLN A 10 5.04 -15.62 0.28
CA GLN A 10 3.73 -16.19 0.60
C GLN A 10 2.56 -15.35 0.07
N GLY A 11 2.84 -14.23 -0.61
CA GLY A 11 1.83 -13.33 -1.18
C GLY A 11 1.29 -12.28 -0.20
N TYR A 12 1.90 -12.11 0.97
CA TYR A 12 1.53 -11.09 1.93
C TYR A 12 2.28 -9.78 1.65
N TYR A 13 1.65 -8.90 0.86
CA TYR A 13 2.22 -7.60 0.49
C TYR A 13 1.74 -6.50 1.46
N TYR A 14 2.19 -6.55 2.71
CA TYR A 14 1.76 -5.60 3.74
C TYR A 14 2.73 -4.42 3.87
N CYS A 15 2.25 -3.22 3.57
CA CYS A 15 2.99 -1.97 3.70
C CYS A 15 2.40 -1.12 4.83
N GLU A 16 3.23 -0.62 5.73
CA GLU A 16 2.81 0.38 6.71
C GLU A 16 3.25 1.78 6.30
N SER A 17 2.30 2.71 6.30
CA SER A 17 2.62 4.14 6.36
C SER A 17 2.74 4.57 7.82
N PHE A 18 3.73 5.40 8.12
CA PHE A 18 3.93 5.98 9.45
C PHE A 18 3.65 7.48 9.44
N GLY A 19 3.16 8.00 10.58
CA GLY A 19 2.79 9.41 10.75
C GLY A 19 1.28 9.67 10.68
N LEU A 20 0.91 10.95 10.69
CA LEU A 20 -0.49 11.38 10.62
C LEU A 20 -1.00 11.26 9.17
N LYS A 21 -1.94 10.34 8.93
CA LYS A 21 -2.63 10.21 7.64
C LYS A 21 -3.57 11.41 7.49
N ALA A 22 -3.30 12.30 6.54
CA ALA A 22 -4.21 13.37 6.22
C ALA A 22 -5.38 12.81 5.41
N GLU A 23 -6.52 12.59 6.07
CA GLU A 23 -7.74 12.09 5.43
C GLU A 23 -8.52 13.24 4.79
N PHE A 24 -8.18 13.59 3.56
CA PHE A 24 -8.90 14.63 2.80
C PHE A 24 -10.19 14.10 2.15
N ASP A 25 -10.22 12.82 1.77
CA ASP A 25 -11.40 12.12 1.24
C ASP A 25 -11.41 10.68 1.80
N THR A 26 -12.19 10.47 2.85
CA THR A 26 -12.28 9.18 3.55
C THR A 26 -12.95 8.10 2.71
N GLU A 27 -13.83 8.47 1.78
CA GLU A 27 -14.53 7.55 0.89
C GLU A 27 -13.59 7.04 -0.20
N PHE A 28 -12.90 7.95 -0.89
CA PHE A 28 -11.89 7.58 -1.88
C PHE A 28 -10.76 6.78 -1.25
N THR A 29 -10.31 7.13 -0.04
CA THR A 29 -9.26 6.39 0.66
C THR A 29 -9.66 4.93 0.87
N LYS A 30 -10.88 4.67 1.37
CA LYS A 30 -11.41 3.30 1.53
C LYS A 30 -11.53 2.57 0.20
N PHE A 31 -11.96 3.27 -0.85
CA PHE A 31 -12.05 2.72 -2.20
C PHE A 31 -10.67 2.29 -2.71
N TYR A 32 -9.66 3.17 -2.60
CA TYR A 32 -8.30 2.90 -3.02
C TYR A 32 -7.67 1.73 -2.25
N ASP A 33 -7.81 1.71 -0.92
CA ASP A 33 -7.29 0.63 -0.07
C ASP A 33 -7.91 -0.73 -0.48
N ASN A 34 -9.19 -0.76 -0.82
CA ASN A 34 -9.84 -1.98 -1.31
C ASN A 34 -9.42 -2.33 -2.75
N TYR A 35 -9.27 -1.33 -3.61
CA TYR A 35 -8.84 -1.50 -5.00
C TYR A 35 -7.47 -2.14 -5.09
N ILE A 36 -6.48 -1.56 -4.42
CA ILE A 36 -5.09 -2.04 -4.49
C ILE A 36 -4.94 -3.43 -3.85
N LYS A 37 -5.71 -3.70 -2.78
CA LYS A 37 -5.81 -5.04 -2.18
C LYS A 37 -6.38 -6.06 -3.15
N THR A 38 -7.48 -5.73 -3.83
CA THR A 38 -8.17 -6.67 -4.72
C THR A 38 -7.39 -6.92 -6.00
N LYS A 39 -6.81 -5.86 -6.60
CA LYS A 39 -6.12 -5.96 -7.90
C LYS A 39 -4.68 -6.46 -7.78
N TYR A 40 -3.96 -6.01 -6.76
CA TYR A 40 -2.51 -6.27 -6.61
C TYR A 40 -2.16 -7.10 -5.37
N GLY A 41 -3.12 -7.37 -4.48
CA GLY A 41 -2.86 -8.08 -3.21
C GLY A 41 -2.16 -7.22 -2.16
N ILE A 42 -1.98 -5.91 -2.41
CA ILE A 42 -1.25 -5.00 -1.53
C ILE A 42 -2.16 -4.51 -0.42
N ILE A 43 -1.72 -4.63 0.82
CA ILE A 43 -2.46 -4.24 2.01
C ILE A 43 -1.72 -3.07 2.67
N TYR A 44 -2.42 -1.94 2.82
CA TYR A 44 -1.90 -0.82 3.60
C TYR A 44 -2.36 -0.88 5.05
N GLY A 45 -1.42 -0.71 5.95
CA GLY A 45 -1.64 -0.42 7.36
C GLY A 45 -1.20 0.99 7.72
N ASN A 46 -1.83 1.56 8.75
CA ASN A 46 -1.31 2.76 9.41
C ASN A 46 -0.58 2.32 10.69
N GLY A 47 0.75 2.42 10.69
CA GLY A 47 1.58 2.09 11.85
C GLY A 47 1.49 3.12 12.98
N GLY A 48 0.82 4.24 12.75
CA GLY A 48 0.72 5.37 13.69
C GLY A 48 1.98 6.22 13.73
N CYS A 49 2.13 7.00 14.80
CA CYS A 49 3.30 7.88 15.00
C CYS A 49 4.49 7.15 15.63
N ILE A 50 4.26 6.03 16.34
CA ILE A 50 5.32 5.29 17.01
C ILE A 50 5.87 4.26 16.03
N VAL A 51 7.08 4.53 15.54
CA VAL A 51 7.82 3.66 14.63
C VAL A 51 8.97 3.03 15.40
N ASP A 52 9.01 1.71 15.46
CA ASP A 52 10.21 0.98 15.87
C ASP A 52 11.06 0.64 14.62
N ASP A 53 12.37 0.46 14.81
CA ASP A 53 13.30 0.19 13.71
C ASP A 53 12.94 -1.07 12.93
N PHE A 54 12.33 -2.06 13.60
CA PHE A 54 11.91 -3.30 12.97
C PHE A 54 10.80 -3.05 11.94
N ARG A 55 9.75 -2.31 12.32
CA ARG A 55 8.63 -1.96 11.43
C ARG A 55 9.09 -1.11 10.26
N LYS A 56 9.98 -0.14 10.51
CA LYS A 56 10.58 0.66 9.44
C LYS A 56 11.34 -0.21 8.44
N CYS A 57 12.28 -1.04 8.90
CA CYS A 57 13.04 -1.93 8.02
C CYS A 57 12.17 -2.98 7.33
N TYR A 58 11.09 -3.45 7.97
CA TYR A 58 10.14 -4.37 7.37
C TYR A 58 9.39 -3.69 6.22
N SER A 59 8.80 -2.51 6.46
CA SER A 59 8.04 -1.75 5.46
C SER A 59 8.91 -1.34 4.28
N GLU A 60 10.12 -0.81 4.53
CA GLU A 60 11.07 -0.47 3.47
C GLU A 60 11.45 -1.68 2.62
N LYS A 61 11.69 -2.85 3.25
CA LYS A 61 12.02 -4.06 2.50
C LYS A 61 10.83 -4.56 1.68
N MET A 62 9.62 -4.53 2.25
CA MET A 62 8.40 -4.94 1.55
C MET A 62 8.10 -4.03 0.35
N GLU A 63 8.24 -2.72 0.53
CA GLU A 63 8.05 -1.73 -0.54
C GLU A 63 9.01 -2.00 -1.70
N ASN A 64 10.30 -2.22 -1.41
CA ASN A 64 11.30 -2.58 -2.43
C ASN A 64 10.91 -3.84 -3.21
N LEU A 65 10.44 -4.88 -2.53
CA LEU A 65 10.02 -6.13 -3.18
C LEU A 65 8.76 -5.93 -4.05
N ILE A 66 7.83 -5.08 -3.60
CA ILE A 66 6.62 -4.73 -4.35
C ILE A 66 6.96 -3.97 -5.63
N VAL A 67 7.82 -2.96 -5.55
CA VAL A 67 8.22 -2.18 -6.74
C VAL A 67 9.07 -3.02 -7.71
N GLU A 68 9.88 -3.94 -7.21
CA GLU A 68 10.61 -4.91 -8.05
C GLU A 68 9.65 -5.83 -8.82
N LYS A 69 8.55 -6.27 -8.18
CA LYS A 69 7.58 -7.19 -8.79
C LYS A 69 6.57 -6.53 -9.71
N PHE A 70 6.04 -5.37 -9.32
CA PHE A 70 4.92 -4.72 -10.02
C PHE A 70 5.35 -3.48 -10.82
N GLY A 71 6.61 -3.06 -10.70
CA GLY A 71 7.13 -1.84 -11.33
C GLY A 71 7.22 -0.67 -10.34
N LYS A 72 8.17 0.23 -10.59
CA LYS A 72 8.47 1.40 -9.74
C LYS A 72 7.31 2.39 -9.60
N ASP A 73 6.42 2.40 -10.59
CA ASP A 73 5.24 3.26 -10.67
C ASP A 73 3.98 2.62 -10.08
N ILE A 74 4.05 1.43 -9.47
CA ILE A 74 2.88 0.68 -9.03
C ILE A 74 1.92 1.49 -8.15
N PHE A 75 2.43 2.27 -7.19
CA PHE A 75 1.59 3.04 -6.29
C PHE A 75 0.94 4.25 -6.99
N GLU A 76 1.69 4.96 -7.84
CA GLU A 76 1.16 6.07 -8.63
C GLU A 76 0.13 5.59 -9.66
N ARG A 77 0.44 4.49 -10.34
CA ARG A 77 -0.45 3.83 -11.31
C ARG A 77 -1.72 3.35 -10.63
N ALA A 78 -1.62 2.60 -9.53
CA ALA A 78 -2.78 2.12 -8.80
C ALA A 78 -3.66 3.27 -8.31
N LEU A 79 -3.06 4.37 -7.84
CA LEU A 79 -3.78 5.56 -7.41
C LEU A 79 -4.53 6.21 -8.57
N LYS A 80 -3.89 6.36 -9.74
CA LYS A 80 -4.52 6.89 -10.95
C LYS A 80 -5.68 6.02 -11.41
N GLU A 81 -5.46 4.71 -11.54
CA GLU A 81 -6.50 3.76 -11.94
C GLU A 81 -7.70 3.78 -10.98
N ALA A 82 -7.45 3.86 -9.67
CA ALA A 82 -8.50 3.96 -8.68
C ALA A 82 -9.29 5.28 -8.79
N LYS A 83 -8.62 6.41 -9.05
CA LYS A 83 -9.29 7.69 -9.29
C LYS A 83 -10.17 7.62 -10.52
N ASP A 84 -9.63 7.14 -11.64
CA ASP A 84 -10.35 7.01 -12.90
C ASP A 84 -11.63 6.18 -12.68
N LEU A 85 -11.55 5.02 -12.03
CA LEU A 85 -12.69 4.17 -11.71
C LEU A 85 -13.68 4.75 -10.69
N TYR A 86 -13.19 5.49 -9.69
CA TYR A 86 -14.04 6.08 -8.66
C TYR A 86 -14.88 7.22 -9.23
N TYR A 87 -14.28 8.08 -10.06
CA TYR A 87 -14.98 9.20 -10.68
C TYR A 87 -15.83 8.78 -11.89
N GLU A 88 -15.43 7.79 -12.68
CA GLU A 88 -16.28 7.18 -13.72
C GLU A 88 -17.58 6.58 -13.16
N LYS A 89 -17.58 6.12 -11.90
CA LYS A 89 -18.79 5.57 -11.26
C LYS A 89 -19.68 6.63 -10.62
N LYS A 90 -19.18 7.85 -10.45
CA LYS A 90 -19.86 8.93 -9.73
C LYS A 90 -20.54 9.94 -10.67
N TYR A 91 -20.24 9.86 -11.97
CA TYR A 91 -20.76 10.70 -13.05
C TYR A 91 -21.25 9.84 -14.22
#